data_AF-A0A956JJ48-F1
#
_entry.id   AF-A0A956JJ48-F1
#
_cell.length_a   1.000
_cell.length_b   1.000
_cell.length_c   1.000
_cell.angle_alpha   90.00
_cell.angle_beta   90.00
_cell.angle_gamma   90.00
#
_symmetry.space_group_name_H-M   'P 1'
#
loop_
_entity.id
_entity.type
_entity.pdbx_description
1 polymer ?
#
loop_
_entity_poly.entity_id
_entity_poly.type
_entity_poly.pdbx_seq_one_letter_code
_entity_poly.pdbx_strand_id
1 'polypeptide(L)'
;MTHAELLTALLKGASPSDLDAYDIASKAYYRSSREQHLEAAVLFEAAAARAQAMFDSGEAHKVNEAGVRINQALNHWARAGFNFHRAGEEARALELLRRCVEADWLAAGLNHDLHTVGMCWAYLVREAAKGGREAFEAAFSRAQRECRRIGSDFPFAYPTRQELGALARSFGLEALAQEIVAPLRAAKPMKRDLRAWLKDFDASAPA
;
A
#
# COMPACT_ATOMS: atom_id res chain seq x y z
N MET A 1 25.58 -1.34 -8.17
CA MET A 1 24.67 -2.08 -9.07
C MET A 1 23.39 -1.28 -9.18
N THR A 2 22.97 -0.91 -10.39
CA THR A 2 21.73 -0.16 -10.65
C THR A 2 20.51 -1.08 -10.60
N HIS A 3 19.29 -0.53 -10.51
CA HIS A 3 18.06 -1.32 -10.62
C HIS A 3 17.97 -2.09 -11.95
N ALA A 4 18.47 -1.51 -13.04
CA ALA A 4 18.49 -2.16 -14.36
C ALA A 4 19.42 -3.39 -14.37
N GLU A 5 20.65 -3.24 -13.85
CA GLU A 5 21.60 -4.35 -13.73
C GLU A 5 21.04 -5.46 -12.83
N LEU A 6 20.42 -5.07 -11.71
CA LEU A 6 19.77 -6.02 -10.79
C LEU A 6 18.61 -6.76 -11.48
N LEU A 7 17.76 -6.05 -12.23
CA LEU A 7 16.66 -6.65 -12.97
C LEU A 7 17.16 -7.69 -13.99
N THR A 8 18.19 -7.34 -14.76
CA THR A 8 18.82 -8.26 -15.73
C THR A 8 19.32 -9.52 -15.03
N ALA A 9 19.98 -9.38 -13.87
CA ALA A 9 20.45 -10.53 -13.09
C ALA A 9 19.28 -11.39 -12.57
N LEU A 10 18.21 -10.76 -12.05
CA LEU A 10 17.04 -11.44 -11.53
C LEU A 10 16.24 -12.19 -12.61
N LEU A 11 16.23 -11.66 -13.83
CA LEU A 11 15.61 -12.28 -14.99
C LEU A 11 16.55 -13.20 -15.77
N LYS A 12 17.79 -13.41 -15.28
CA LYS A 12 18.80 -14.27 -15.92
C LYS A 12 19.08 -13.88 -17.38
N GLY A 13 19.11 -12.58 -17.66
CA GLY A 13 19.34 -12.02 -18.99
C GLY A 13 18.12 -11.94 -19.90
N ALA A 14 16.96 -12.49 -19.50
CA ALA A 14 15.73 -12.33 -20.27
C ALA A 14 15.23 -10.88 -20.25
N SER A 15 14.67 -10.41 -21.38
CA SER A 15 14.00 -9.11 -21.41
C SER A 15 12.65 -9.19 -20.68
N PRO A 16 12.26 -8.18 -19.90
CA PRO A 16 10.91 -8.12 -19.31
C PRO A 16 9.77 -8.21 -20.34
N SER A 17 10.00 -7.77 -21.59
CA SER A 17 9.02 -7.85 -22.67
C SER A 17 8.68 -9.29 -23.07
N ASP A 18 9.61 -10.21 -22.86
CA ASP A 18 9.51 -11.60 -23.32
C ASP A 18 8.74 -12.47 -22.31
N LEU A 19 8.34 -11.88 -21.17
CA LEU A 19 7.69 -12.55 -20.07
C LEU A 19 6.27 -12.00 -19.88
N ASP A 20 5.40 -12.82 -19.33
CA ASP A 20 4.11 -12.36 -18.82
C ASP A 20 4.31 -11.55 -17.54
N ALA A 21 3.50 -10.51 -17.32
CA ALA A 21 3.55 -9.72 -16.10
C ALA A 21 3.36 -10.58 -14.82
N TYR A 22 2.51 -11.61 -14.89
CA TYR A 22 2.29 -12.56 -13.79
C TYR A 22 3.53 -13.41 -13.49
N ASP A 23 4.33 -13.76 -14.50
CA ASP A 23 5.57 -14.53 -14.28
C ASP A 23 6.62 -13.68 -13.55
N ILE A 24 6.76 -12.41 -13.95
CA ILE A 24 7.64 -11.45 -13.27
C ILE A 24 7.13 -11.21 -11.84
N ALA A 25 5.82 -10.97 -11.67
CA ALA A 25 5.22 -10.75 -10.36
C ALA A 25 5.38 -11.96 -9.44
N SER A 26 5.26 -13.19 -9.95
CA SER A 26 5.43 -14.42 -9.17
C SER A 26 6.85 -14.53 -8.58
N LYS A 27 7.87 -14.13 -9.36
CA LYS A 27 9.25 -14.00 -8.85
C LYS A 27 9.34 -12.91 -7.78
N ALA A 28 8.67 -11.77 -7.98
CA ALA A 28 8.65 -10.68 -7.01
C ALA A 28 8.03 -11.12 -5.66
N TYR A 29 6.90 -11.84 -5.69
CA TYR A 29 6.28 -12.42 -4.50
C TYR A 29 7.21 -13.37 -3.76
N TYR A 30 7.89 -14.26 -4.48
CA TYR A 30 8.86 -15.19 -3.89
C TYR A 30 10.02 -14.47 -3.18
N ARG A 31 10.47 -13.32 -3.71
CA ARG A 31 11.50 -12.50 -3.06
C ARG A 31 10.95 -11.75 -1.85
N SER A 32 9.77 -11.16 -1.99
CA SER A 32 9.11 -10.41 -0.92
C SER A 32 8.85 -11.28 0.31
N SER A 33 8.49 -12.56 0.14
CA SER A 33 8.26 -13.48 1.27
C SER A 33 9.53 -13.90 2.00
N ARG A 34 10.70 -13.64 1.40
CA ARG A 34 12.04 -13.91 1.97
C ARG A 34 12.75 -12.64 2.42
N GLU A 35 12.01 -11.53 2.55
CA GLU A 35 12.55 -10.22 2.97
C GLU A 35 13.61 -9.65 2.02
N GLN A 36 13.66 -10.14 0.78
CA GLN A 36 14.53 -9.64 -0.29
C GLN A 36 13.82 -8.45 -0.96
N HIS A 37 13.67 -7.36 -0.20
CA HIS A 37 12.78 -6.26 -0.53
C HIS A 37 13.22 -5.47 -1.76
N LEU A 38 14.51 -5.19 -1.92
CA LEU A 38 14.99 -4.44 -3.09
C LEU A 38 14.75 -5.22 -4.38
N GLU A 39 15.09 -6.52 -4.38
CA GLU A 39 14.86 -7.42 -5.52
C GLU A 39 13.38 -7.58 -5.83
N ALA A 40 12.55 -7.73 -4.80
CA ALA A 40 11.10 -7.77 -4.96
C ALA A 40 10.55 -6.48 -5.56
N ALA A 41 11.02 -5.32 -5.09
CA ALA A 41 10.57 -4.02 -5.58
C ALA A 41 10.89 -3.83 -7.07
N VAL A 42 12.14 -4.13 -7.46
CA VAL A 42 12.58 -4.06 -8.86
C VAL A 42 11.78 -5.00 -9.77
N LEU A 43 11.49 -6.22 -9.31
CA LEU A 43 10.65 -7.15 -10.06
C LEU A 43 9.18 -6.69 -10.14
N PHE A 44 8.60 -6.17 -9.06
CA PHE A 44 7.23 -5.63 -9.09
C PHE A 44 7.12 -4.41 -10.01
N GLU A 45 8.13 -3.55 -10.03
CA GLU A 45 8.16 -2.40 -10.94
C GLU A 45 8.23 -2.82 -12.41
N ALA A 46 9.06 -3.83 -12.72
CA ALA A 46 9.10 -4.45 -14.05
C ALA A 46 7.78 -5.14 -14.42
N ALA A 47 7.16 -5.86 -13.47
CA ALA A 47 5.85 -6.49 -13.67
C ALA A 47 4.76 -5.44 -13.93
N ALA A 48 4.81 -4.29 -13.26
CA ALA A 48 3.88 -3.19 -13.48
C ALA A 48 4.03 -2.60 -14.89
N ALA A 49 5.26 -2.34 -15.33
CA ALA A 49 5.54 -1.87 -16.68
C ALA A 49 5.05 -2.86 -17.75
N ARG A 50 5.28 -4.17 -17.54
CA ARG A 50 4.80 -5.20 -18.46
C ARG A 50 3.27 -5.30 -18.45
N ALA A 51 2.62 -5.25 -17.28
CA ALA A 51 1.16 -5.27 -17.17
C ALA A 51 0.51 -4.09 -17.91
N GLN A 52 1.10 -2.90 -17.79
CA GLN A 52 0.63 -1.72 -18.53
C GLN A 52 0.77 -1.92 -20.04
N ALA A 53 1.93 -2.40 -20.51
CA ALA A 53 2.15 -2.66 -21.93
C ALA A 53 1.20 -3.72 -22.50
N MET A 54 0.92 -4.79 -21.73
CA MET A 54 -0.08 -5.80 -22.10
C MET A 54 -1.49 -5.22 -22.17
N PHE A 55 -1.83 -4.29 -21.27
CA PHE A 55 -3.12 -3.59 -21.31
C PHE A 55 -3.24 -2.70 -22.54
N ASP A 56 -2.21 -1.90 -22.83
CA ASP A 56 -2.21 -0.95 -23.94
C ASP A 56 -2.25 -1.66 -25.31
N SER A 57 -1.55 -2.79 -25.44
CA SER A 57 -1.55 -3.62 -26.66
C SER A 57 -2.79 -4.51 -26.82
N GLY A 58 -3.60 -4.67 -25.77
CA GLY A 58 -4.76 -5.56 -25.79
C GLY A 58 -4.45 -7.04 -25.52
N GLU A 59 -3.20 -7.39 -25.18
CA GLU A 59 -2.83 -8.73 -24.70
C GLU A 59 -3.53 -9.08 -23.38
N ALA A 60 -3.83 -8.07 -22.55
CA ALA A 60 -4.64 -8.22 -21.35
C ALA A 60 -6.10 -8.53 -21.74
N HIS A 61 -6.51 -9.77 -21.56
CA HIS A 61 -7.84 -10.25 -21.94
C HIS A 61 -8.77 -10.48 -20.75
N LYS A 62 -8.27 -10.38 -19.51
CA LYS A 62 -9.10 -10.55 -18.31
C LYS A 62 -9.98 -9.32 -18.09
N VAL A 63 -11.26 -9.57 -17.82
CA VAL A 63 -12.24 -8.57 -17.43
C VAL A 63 -12.75 -8.86 -16.02
N ASN A 64 -13.13 -7.83 -15.28
CA ASN A 64 -13.81 -8.00 -14.01
C ASN A 64 -15.31 -8.30 -14.20
N GLU A 65 -16.05 -8.44 -13.11
CA GLU A 65 -17.51 -8.72 -13.10
C GLU A 65 -18.35 -7.64 -13.81
N ALA A 66 -17.83 -6.41 -13.91
CA ALA A 66 -18.46 -5.30 -14.60
C ALA A 66 -18.08 -5.20 -16.09
N GLY A 67 -17.34 -6.19 -16.62
CA GLY A 67 -16.87 -6.20 -18.01
C GLY A 67 -15.72 -5.23 -18.30
N VAL A 68 -15.09 -4.66 -17.26
CA VAL A 68 -13.96 -3.74 -17.40
C VAL A 68 -12.67 -4.55 -17.51
N ARG A 69 -11.87 -4.29 -18.55
CA ARG A 69 -10.54 -4.91 -18.72
C ARG A 69 -9.65 -4.57 -17.54
N ILE A 70 -9.00 -5.60 -16.99
CA ILE A 70 -8.18 -5.48 -15.78
C ILE A 70 -6.76 -5.02 -16.17
N ASN A 71 -6.30 -3.95 -15.54
CA ASN A 71 -4.91 -3.50 -15.60
C ASN A 71 -4.23 -3.69 -14.22
N GLN A 72 -3.39 -4.70 -14.10
CA GLN A 72 -2.67 -5.01 -12.85
C GLN A 72 -1.49 -4.08 -12.55
N ALA A 73 -1.16 -3.13 -13.43
CA ALA A 73 -0.02 -2.23 -13.24
C ALA A 73 -0.08 -1.46 -11.92
N LEU A 74 -1.25 -0.93 -11.54
CA LEU A 74 -1.41 -0.18 -10.29
C LEU A 74 -1.16 -1.05 -9.05
N ASN A 75 -1.60 -2.32 -9.07
CA ASN A 75 -1.37 -3.27 -7.98
C ASN A 75 0.13 -3.56 -7.84
N HIS A 76 0.81 -3.80 -8.96
CA HIS A 76 2.24 -4.06 -8.98
C HIS A 76 3.07 -2.83 -8.58
N TRP A 77 2.73 -1.61 -9.02
CA TRP A 77 3.41 -0.39 -8.55
C TRP A 77 3.22 -0.17 -7.04
N ALA A 78 2.03 -0.42 -6.50
CA ALA A 78 1.81 -0.31 -5.05
C ALA A 78 2.72 -1.28 -4.28
N ARG A 79 2.80 -2.53 -4.74
CA ARG A 79 3.69 -3.57 -4.16
C ARG A 79 5.17 -3.23 -4.29
N ALA A 80 5.57 -2.63 -5.42
CA ALA A 80 6.91 -2.10 -5.59
C ALA A 80 7.18 -0.99 -4.58
N GLY A 81 6.28 -0.02 -4.43
CA GLY A 81 6.38 1.06 -3.45
C GLY A 81 6.53 0.55 -2.01
N PHE A 82 5.72 -0.43 -1.60
CA PHE A 82 5.85 -1.05 -0.27
C PHE A 82 7.21 -1.72 -0.05
N ASN A 83 7.75 -2.39 -1.07
CA ASN A 83 9.04 -3.07 -0.96
C ASN A 83 10.22 -2.09 -1.05
N PHE A 84 10.15 -1.04 -1.88
CA PHE A 84 11.16 0.02 -1.88
C PHE A 84 11.25 0.70 -0.51
N HIS A 85 10.11 1.00 0.12
CA HIS A 85 10.11 1.55 1.47
C HIS A 85 10.83 0.62 2.46
N ARG A 86 10.54 -0.69 2.41
CA ARG A 86 11.21 -1.68 3.28
C ARG A 86 12.69 -1.87 2.96
N ALA A 87 13.11 -1.56 1.74
CA ALA A 87 14.51 -1.58 1.31
C ALA A 87 15.26 -0.27 1.65
N GLY A 88 14.57 0.74 2.19
CA GLY A 88 15.17 2.06 2.50
C GLY A 88 15.17 3.06 1.33
N GLU A 89 14.57 2.71 0.19
CA GLU A 89 14.45 3.56 -1.00
C GLU A 89 13.22 4.49 -0.88
N GLU A 90 13.22 5.37 0.13
CA GLU A 90 12.05 6.19 0.52
C GLU A 90 11.53 7.06 -0.64
N ALA A 91 12.42 7.76 -1.36
CA ALA A 91 12.01 8.66 -2.43
C ALA A 91 11.24 7.93 -3.55
N ARG A 92 11.76 6.77 -3.99
CA ARG A 92 11.11 5.95 -5.01
C ARG A 92 9.81 5.34 -4.52
N ALA A 93 9.79 4.90 -3.26
CA ALA A 93 8.58 4.38 -2.64
C ALA A 93 7.47 5.44 -2.64
N LEU A 94 7.75 6.64 -2.16
CA LEU A 94 6.77 7.72 -2.06
C LEU A 94 6.26 8.17 -3.44
N GLU A 95 7.13 8.23 -4.44
CA GLU A 95 6.73 8.50 -5.82
C GLU A 95 5.68 7.50 -6.32
N LEU A 96 5.97 6.20 -6.20
CA LEU A 96 5.05 5.14 -6.65
C LEU A 96 3.74 5.13 -5.86
N LEU A 97 3.81 5.30 -4.53
CA LEU A 97 2.62 5.28 -3.68
C LEU A 97 1.71 6.48 -3.93
N ARG A 98 2.27 7.67 -4.21
CA ARG A 98 1.49 8.86 -4.62
C ARG A 98 0.78 8.61 -5.95
N ARG A 99 1.50 8.09 -6.95
CA ARG A 99 0.91 7.69 -8.23
C ARG A 99 -0.25 6.72 -8.05
N CYS A 100 -0.11 5.75 -7.15
CA CYS A 100 -1.17 4.77 -6.88
C CYS A 100 -2.42 5.40 -6.27
N VAL A 101 -2.32 6.34 -5.32
CA VAL A 101 -3.51 6.95 -4.69
C VAL A 101 -4.20 7.99 -5.58
N GLU A 102 -3.50 8.51 -6.59
CA GLU A 102 -4.03 9.46 -7.56
C GLU A 102 -4.68 8.78 -8.78
N ALA A 103 -4.41 7.48 -8.99
CA ALA A 103 -4.95 6.72 -10.10
C ALA A 103 -6.41 6.29 -9.88
N ASP A 104 -7.13 6.04 -10.98
CA ASP A 104 -8.48 5.47 -10.96
C ASP A 104 -8.44 3.94 -11.01
N TRP A 105 -8.49 3.31 -9.82
CA TRP A 105 -8.47 1.86 -9.67
C TRP A 105 -9.73 1.19 -10.20
N LEU A 106 -10.88 1.87 -10.16
CA LEU A 106 -12.14 1.34 -10.68
C LEU A 106 -12.11 1.29 -12.20
N ALA A 107 -11.61 2.35 -12.85
CA ALA A 107 -11.39 2.38 -14.29
C ALA A 107 -10.34 1.35 -14.76
N ALA A 108 -9.38 1.00 -13.89
CA ALA A 108 -8.41 -0.08 -14.14
C ALA A 108 -8.98 -1.50 -13.89
N GLY A 109 -10.26 -1.62 -13.51
CA GLY A 109 -10.92 -2.90 -13.24
C GLY A 109 -10.50 -3.57 -11.93
N LEU A 110 -9.85 -2.83 -11.01
CA LEU A 110 -9.26 -3.34 -9.77
C LEU A 110 -10.19 -3.17 -8.54
N ASN A 111 -11.49 -3.44 -8.72
CA ASN A 111 -12.51 -3.25 -7.69
C ASN A 111 -12.26 -4.09 -6.42
N HIS A 112 -11.64 -5.27 -6.57
CA HIS A 112 -11.31 -6.16 -5.44
C HIS A 112 -10.02 -5.78 -4.71
N ASP A 113 -9.24 -4.86 -5.28
CA ASP A 113 -7.92 -4.48 -4.76
C ASP A 113 -7.91 -3.09 -4.09
N LEU A 114 -9.07 -2.46 -3.89
CA LEU A 114 -9.18 -1.11 -3.31
C LEU A 114 -8.57 -0.97 -1.91
N HIS A 115 -8.50 -2.08 -1.16
CA HIS A 115 -7.78 -2.14 0.11
C HIS A 115 -6.30 -1.74 -0.04
N THR A 116 -5.70 -1.98 -1.20
CA THR A 116 -4.31 -1.57 -1.52
C THR A 116 -4.17 -0.05 -1.53
N VAL A 117 -5.19 0.68 -2.00
CA VAL A 117 -5.21 2.15 -1.94
C VAL A 117 -5.16 2.64 -0.49
N GLY A 118 -5.92 2.01 0.41
CA GLY A 118 -5.87 2.28 1.84
C GLY A 118 -4.49 1.99 2.45
N MET A 119 -3.80 0.95 1.99
CA MET A 119 -2.42 0.70 2.39
C MET A 119 -1.47 1.78 1.89
N CYS A 120 -1.57 2.21 0.63
CA CYS A 120 -0.77 3.32 0.10
C CYS A 120 -0.96 4.59 0.92
N TRP A 121 -2.22 4.95 1.22
CA TRP A 121 -2.52 6.09 2.09
C TRP A 121 -1.90 5.95 3.48
N ALA A 122 -1.89 4.75 4.07
CA ALA A 122 -1.27 4.56 5.38
C ALA A 122 0.23 4.90 5.38
N TYR A 123 0.97 4.56 4.31
CA TYR A 123 2.37 4.99 4.16
C TYR A 123 2.49 6.51 4.00
N LEU A 124 1.66 7.11 3.14
CA LEU A 124 1.73 8.55 2.87
C LEU A 124 1.37 9.41 4.10
N VAL A 125 0.40 8.96 4.92
CA VAL A 125 0.03 9.63 6.17
C VAL A 125 1.17 9.55 7.19
N ARG A 126 1.85 8.42 7.29
CA ARG A 126 3.02 8.26 8.18
C ARG A 126 4.19 9.11 7.75
N GLU A 127 4.42 9.20 6.44
CA GLU A 127 5.42 10.12 5.91
C GLU A 127 5.06 11.57 6.23
N ALA A 128 3.81 11.96 6.01
CA ALA A 128 3.34 13.32 6.32
C ALA A 128 3.49 13.65 7.82
N ALA A 129 3.36 12.66 8.71
CA ALA A 129 3.56 12.85 10.14
C ALA A 129 4.98 13.30 10.52
N LYS A 130 6.00 13.02 9.68
CA LYS A 130 7.36 13.56 9.87
C LYS A 130 7.37 15.09 9.78
N GLY A 131 6.40 15.69 9.07
CA GLY A 131 6.18 17.13 8.99
C GLY A 131 5.38 17.72 10.16
N GLY A 132 5.01 16.91 11.15
CA GLY A 132 4.31 17.33 12.37
C GLY A 132 2.80 17.17 12.32
N ARG A 133 2.14 17.70 13.36
CA ARG A 133 0.69 17.52 13.63
C ARG A 133 -0.19 17.93 12.45
N GLU A 134 -0.01 19.13 11.92
CA GLU A 134 -0.88 19.68 10.86
C GLU A 134 -0.76 18.85 9.56
N ALA A 135 0.45 18.42 9.22
CA ALA A 135 0.70 17.58 8.05
C ALA A 135 0.06 16.19 8.21
N PHE A 136 0.17 15.60 9.41
CA PHE A 136 -0.52 14.35 9.74
C PHE A 136 -2.04 14.47 9.60
N GLU A 137 -2.65 15.47 10.24
CA GLU A 137 -4.11 15.67 10.24
C GLU A 137 -4.63 15.90 8.83
N ALA A 138 -3.98 16.78 8.06
CA ALA A 138 -4.36 17.06 6.68
C ALA A 138 -4.26 15.81 5.78
N ALA A 139 -3.18 15.04 5.91
CA ALA A 139 -3.00 13.80 5.14
C ALA A 139 -4.02 12.73 5.54
N PHE A 140 -4.29 12.57 6.85
CA PHE A 140 -5.25 11.60 7.36
C PHE A 140 -6.67 11.93 6.87
N SER A 141 -7.12 13.18 6.98
CA SER A 141 -8.42 13.61 6.48
C SER A 141 -8.53 13.44 4.96
N ARG A 142 -7.46 13.71 4.20
CA ARG A 142 -7.44 13.44 2.75
C ARG A 142 -7.61 11.95 2.46
N ALA A 143 -6.85 11.09 3.14
CA ALA A 143 -6.94 9.65 2.98
C ALA A 143 -8.36 9.12 3.27
N GLN A 144 -8.99 9.57 4.36
CA GLN A 144 -10.37 9.19 4.67
C GLN A 144 -11.36 9.58 3.58
N ARG A 145 -11.28 10.81 3.05
CA ARG A 145 -12.18 11.27 1.98
C ARG A 145 -11.98 10.46 0.70
N GLU A 146 -10.73 10.26 0.27
CA GLU A 146 -10.44 9.55 -0.98
C GLU A 146 -10.79 8.06 -0.90
N CYS A 147 -10.48 7.38 0.21
CA CYS A 147 -10.90 5.99 0.39
C CYS A 147 -12.42 5.87 0.41
N ARG A 148 -13.13 6.76 1.11
CA ARG A 148 -14.60 6.74 1.14
C ARG A 148 -15.20 6.94 -0.25
N ARG A 149 -14.61 7.82 -1.08
CA ARG A 149 -15.05 8.08 -2.46
C ARG A 149 -15.03 6.83 -3.33
N ILE A 150 -14.06 5.94 -3.12
CA ILE A 150 -13.94 4.68 -3.85
C ILE A 150 -14.61 3.50 -3.12
N GLY A 151 -15.41 3.75 -2.07
CA GLY A 151 -16.11 2.69 -1.32
C GLY A 151 -15.20 1.88 -0.39
N SER A 152 -14.08 2.45 0.05
CA SER A 152 -13.14 1.83 0.98
C SER A 152 -13.09 2.59 2.32
N ASP A 153 -12.91 1.86 3.42
CA ASP A 153 -12.67 2.48 4.73
C ASP A 153 -11.17 2.75 4.95
N PHE A 154 -10.85 3.89 5.56
CA PHE A 154 -9.49 4.21 5.97
C PHE A 154 -9.41 4.70 7.42
N PRO A 155 -8.45 4.20 8.22
CA PRO A 155 -7.66 2.98 7.99
C PRO A 155 -8.50 1.70 8.20
N PHE A 156 -8.26 0.65 7.42
CA PHE A 156 -9.01 -0.62 7.52
C PHE A 156 -8.30 -1.75 8.28
N ALA A 157 -6.96 -1.79 8.29
CA ALA A 157 -6.19 -2.87 8.86
C ALA A 157 -5.85 -2.62 10.35
N TYR A 158 -5.84 -3.69 11.16
CA TYR A 158 -5.61 -3.57 12.61
C TYR A 158 -4.25 -2.96 12.96
N PRO A 159 -3.11 -3.43 12.41
CA PRO A 159 -1.81 -2.83 12.72
C PRO A 159 -1.75 -1.35 12.35
N THR A 160 -2.37 -0.98 11.22
CA THR A 160 -2.43 0.41 10.76
C THR A 160 -3.25 1.29 11.69
N ARG A 161 -4.38 0.80 12.20
CA ARG A 161 -5.18 1.53 13.22
C ARG A 161 -4.38 1.74 14.50
N GLN A 162 -3.65 0.72 14.96
CA GLN A 162 -2.81 0.84 16.15
C GLN A 162 -1.74 1.93 15.95
N GLU A 163 -1.02 1.87 14.83
CA GLU A 163 0.05 2.81 14.51
C GLU A 163 -0.46 4.25 14.34
N LEU A 164 -1.49 4.47 13.49
CA LEU A 164 -2.05 5.81 13.26
C LEU A 164 -2.77 6.38 14.48
N GLY A 165 -3.40 5.53 15.29
CA GLY A 165 -4.02 5.95 16.56
C GLY A 165 -2.98 6.43 17.57
N ALA A 166 -1.86 5.73 17.70
CA ALA A 166 -0.74 6.14 18.54
C ALA A 166 -0.11 7.45 18.05
N LEU A 167 0.07 7.61 16.73
CA LEU A 167 0.54 8.85 16.12
C LEU A 167 -0.41 10.02 16.42
N ALA A 168 -1.71 9.86 16.19
CA ALA A 168 -2.70 10.88 16.50
C ALA A 168 -2.63 11.34 17.97
N ARG A 169 -2.53 10.38 18.91
CA ARG A 169 -2.37 10.70 20.32
C ARG A 169 -1.06 11.43 20.63
N SER A 170 0.05 11.02 20.03
CA SER A 170 1.35 11.71 20.22
C SER A 170 1.31 13.18 19.79
N PHE A 171 0.40 13.55 18.89
CA PHE A 171 0.14 14.93 18.48
C PHE A 171 -0.96 15.63 19.31
N GLY A 172 -1.48 15.00 20.36
CA GLY A 172 -2.57 15.53 21.18
C GLY A 172 -3.94 15.53 20.49
N LEU A 173 -4.11 14.75 19.41
CA LEU A 173 -5.37 14.63 18.67
C LEU A 173 -6.24 13.52 19.26
N GLU A 174 -6.64 13.67 20.53
CA GLU A 174 -7.29 12.58 21.29
C GLU A 174 -8.60 12.09 20.65
N ALA A 175 -9.46 13.01 20.20
CA ALA A 175 -10.72 12.65 19.54
C ALA A 175 -10.47 11.78 18.28
N LEU A 176 -9.50 12.18 17.46
CA LEU A 176 -9.10 11.43 16.27
C LEU A 176 -8.47 10.08 16.62
N ALA A 177 -7.61 10.05 17.64
CA ALA A 177 -6.98 8.83 18.12
C ALA A 177 -8.07 7.80 18.52
N GLN A 178 -9.09 8.24 19.26
CA GLN A 178 -10.21 7.42 19.67
C GLN A 178 -11.08 6.96 18.49
N GLU A 179 -11.32 7.82 17.50
CA GLU A 179 -11.99 7.45 16.25
C GLU A 179 -11.26 6.32 15.52
N ILE A 180 -9.93 6.44 15.37
CA ILE A 180 -9.10 5.46 14.67
C ILE A 180 -9.14 4.09 15.35
N VAL A 181 -9.09 4.06 16.69
CA VAL A 181 -9.01 2.80 17.46
C VAL A 181 -10.37 2.22 17.84
N ALA A 182 -11.48 2.96 17.71
CA ALA A 182 -12.83 2.47 18.01
C ALA A 182 -13.17 1.12 17.34
N PRO A 183 -12.90 0.90 16.05
CA PRO A 183 -13.13 -0.40 15.40
C PRO A 183 -12.33 -1.56 16.03
N LEU A 184 -11.15 -1.29 16.62
CA LEU A 184 -10.35 -2.31 17.29
C LEU A 184 -11.02 -2.81 18.57
N ARG A 185 -11.73 -1.92 19.28
CA ARG A 185 -12.49 -2.28 20.50
C ARG A 185 -13.73 -3.12 20.18
N ALA A 186 -14.33 -2.89 19.01
CA ALA A 186 -15.49 -3.63 18.54
C ALA A 186 -15.14 -5.05 18.02
N ALA A 187 -13.86 -5.36 17.82
CA ALA A 187 -13.42 -6.64 17.27
C ALA A 187 -13.79 -7.83 18.17
N LYS A 188 -14.52 -8.81 17.61
CA LYS A 188 -14.92 -10.05 18.29
C LYS A 188 -14.56 -11.28 17.44
N PRO A 189 -13.87 -12.30 17.99
CA PRO A 189 -13.23 -12.31 19.30
C PRO A 189 -12.01 -11.39 19.36
N MET A 190 -11.81 -10.72 20.50
CA MET A 190 -10.64 -9.84 20.70
C MET A 190 -9.41 -10.69 21.06
N LYS A 191 -8.38 -10.64 20.23
CA LYS A 191 -7.09 -11.31 20.49
C LYS A 191 -6.43 -10.75 21.75
N ARG A 192 -5.70 -11.59 22.49
CA ARG A 192 -5.03 -11.21 23.74
C ARG A 192 -4.10 -10.00 23.55
N ASP A 193 -3.31 -10.03 22.49
CA ASP A 193 -2.29 -9.01 22.22
C ASP A 193 -2.93 -7.67 21.87
N LEU A 194 -4.07 -7.69 21.17
CA LEU A 194 -4.87 -6.49 20.90
C LEU A 194 -5.47 -5.92 22.20
N ARG A 195 -5.95 -6.78 23.10
CA ARG A 195 -6.47 -6.35 24.41
C ARG A 195 -5.39 -5.69 25.27
N ALA A 196 -4.19 -6.27 25.30
CA ALA A 196 -3.05 -5.70 26.00
C ALA A 196 -2.69 -4.32 25.42
N TRP A 197 -2.58 -4.23 24.09
CA TRP A 197 -2.30 -2.96 23.43
C TRP A 197 -3.35 -1.89 23.71
N LEU A 198 -4.65 -2.23 23.68
CA LEU A 198 -5.73 -1.28 24.00
C LEU A 198 -5.65 -0.78 25.44
N LYS A 199 -5.31 -1.65 26.40
CA LYS A 199 -5.12 -1.25 27.79
C LYS A 199 -3.97 -0.25 27.94
N ASP A 200 -2.83 -0.52 27.30
CA ASP A 200 -1.65 0.35 27.35
C ASP A 200 -1.93 1.68 26.63
N PHE A 201 -2.63 1.60 25.49
CA PHE A 201 -3.12 2.77 24.78
C PHE A 201 -3.99 3.62 25.73
N ASP A 202 -5.05 3.09 26.31
CA ASP A 202 -5.95 3.86 27.17
C ASP A 202 -5.27 4.44 28.43
N ALA A 203 -4.29 3.73 29.01
CA ALA A 203 -3.52 4.21 30.15
C ALA A 203 -2.57 5.38 29.83
N SER A 204 -2.22 5.57 28.56
CA SER A 204 -1.30 6.63 28.08
C SER A 204 -1.98 7.95 27.73
N ALA A 205 -3.30 8.06 27.92
CA ALA A 205 -4.03 9.29 27.62
C ALA A 205 -3.59 10.43 28.58
N PRO A 206 -3.26 11.63 28.07
CA PRO A 206 -3.00 12.78 28.93
C PRO A 206 -4.27 13.12 29.74
N ALA A 207 -4.08 13.40 31.03
CA ALA A 207 -5.15 13.73 31.99
C ALA A 207 -5.87 15.04 31.65
#